data_AF-A0A8T4E660-F1
#
_entry.id   AF-A0A8T4E660-F1
#
_cell.length_a   1.000
_cell.length_b   1.000
_cell.length_c   1.000
_cell.angle_alpha   90.00
_cell.angle_beta   90.00
_cell.angle_gamma   90.00
#
_symmetry.space_group_name_H-M   'P 1'
#
loop_
_entity.id
_entity.type
_entity.pdbx_description
1 polymer ?
#
loop_
_entity_poly.entity_id
_entity_poly.type
_entity_poly.pdbx_seq_one_letter_code
_entity_poly.pdbx_strand_id
1 'polypeptide(L)'
;MTFLIDPFLLMGFSIISCWIEKRLKNKTQKPIGTILAIFSLCVIIFTSTSLYLNLWYMDWFWLPFSPVITSGRDLMINSGLFTFESVNTAGLIDTLAAMQIILYPLWTYLGLRIWRTRYRE
;
A
#
# COMPACT_ATOMS: atom_id res chain seq x y z
N MET A 1 -2.14 7.84 -1.33
CA MET A 1 -1.20 6.72 -1.54
C MET A 1 -0.85 6.75 -3.00
N THR A 2 0.41 7.03 -3.33
CA THR A 2 0.87 6.98 -4.73
C THR A 2 1.22 5.54 -5.04
N PHE A 3 0.85 5.03 -6.23
CA PHE A 3 1.24 3.67 -6.65
C PHE A 3 2.75 3.38 -6.47
N LEU A 4 3.58 4.42 -6.59
CA LEU A 4 5.04 4.36 -6.45
C LEU A 4 5.54 4.17 -5.02
N ILE A 5 4.82 4.66 -4.00
CA ILE A 5 5.28 4.56 -2.61
C ILE A 5 4.87 3.23 -1.96
N ASP A 6 3.82 2.61 -2.47
CA ASP A 6 3.23 1.39 -1.91
C ASP A 6 4.22 0.24 -1.70
N PRO A 7 5.19 -0.05 -2.58
CA PRO A 7 6.21 -1.08 -2.34
C PRO A 7 7.01 -0.84 -1.06
N PHE A 8 7.49 0.39 -0.89
CA PHE A 8 8.27 0.79 0.28
C PHE A 8 7.42 0.76 1.55
N LEU A 9 6.16 1.18 1.41
CA LEU A 9 5.21 1.26 2.50
C LEU A 9 4.78 -0.15 2.98
N LEU A 10 4.51 -1.08 2.06
CA LEU A 10 4.22 -2.49 2.35
C LEU A 10 5.41 -3.21 2.97
N MET A 11 6.62 -3.01 2.45
CA MET A 11 7.83 -3.55 3.08
C MET A 11 8.03 -2.97 4.48
N GLY A 12 7.86 -1.66 4.64
CA GLY A 12 8.00 -0.95 5.91
C GLY A 12 7.00 -1.44 6.96
N PHE A 13 5.72 -1.55 6.60
CA PHE A 13 4.70 -2.10 7.49
C PHE A 13 4.96 -3.56 7.86
N SER A 14 5.47 -4.37 6.93
CA SER A 14 5.85 -5.76 7.24
C SER A 14 6.99 -5.82 8.27
N ILE A 15 8.00 -4.97 8.10
CA ILE A 15 9.14 -4.86 9.03
C ILE A 15 8.68 -4.36 10.41
N ILE A 16 7.85 -3.31 10.45
CA ILE A 16 7.31 -2.75 11.70
C ILE A 16 6.43 -3.79 12.41
N SER A 17 5.61 -4.52 11.66
CA SER A 17 4.75 -5.57 12.21
C SER A 17 5.58 -6.68 12.89
N CYS A 18 6.67 -7.12 12.26
CA CYS A 18 7.59 -8.07 12.86
C CYS A 18 8.38 -7.48 14.04
N TRP A 19 8.72 -6.19 14.01
CA TRP A 19 9.35 -5.52 15.15
C TRP A 19 8.42 -5.46 16.37
N ILE A 20 7.13 -5.18 16.16
CA ILE A 20 6.09 -5.22 17.19
C ILE A 20 5.97 -6.64 17.76
N GLU A 21 5.96 -7.67 16.91
CA GLU A 21 5.94 -9.08 17.34
C GLU A 21 7.12 -9.41 18.25
N LYS A 22 8.34 -8.99 17.87
CA LYS A 22 9.54 -9.20 18.70
C LYS A 22 9.42 -8.53 20.07
N ARG A 23 8.82 -7.34 20.15
CA ARG A 23 8.57 -6.63 21.42
C ARG A 23 7.50 -7.32 22.29
N LEU A 24 6.57 -8.04 21.68
CA LEU A 24 5.46 -8.72 22.34
C LEU A 24 5.70 -10.20 22.62
N LYS A 25 6.85 -10.75 22.20
CA LYS A 25 7.18 -12.19 22.33
C LYS A 25 7.05 -12.73 23.75
N ASN A 26 7.30 -11.90 24.77
CA ASN A 26 7.16 -12.29 26.19
C ASN A 26 5.71 -12.43 26.66
N LYS A 27 4.72 -11.92 25.90
CA LYS A 27 3.30 -11.91 26.29
C LYS A 27 2.42 -12.84 25.47
N THR A 28 2.84 -13.28 24.29
CA THR A 28 2.00 -14.09 23.39
C THR A 28 2.83 -14.92 22.42
N GLN A 29 2.46 -16.19 22.21
CA GLN A 29 3.09 -17.10 21.22
C GLN A 29 2.45 -17.05 19.81
N LYS A 30 1.47 -16.17 19.61
CA LYS A 30 0.78 -16.03 18.32
C LYS A 30 1.64 -15.22 17.35
N PRO A 31 1.58 -15.50 16.03
CA PRO A 31 2.35 -14.79 15.00
C PRO A 31 1.75 -13.41 14.70
N ILE A 32 1.73 -12.53 15.70
CA ILE A 32 1.06 -11.22 15.67
C ILE A 32 1.60 -10.33 14.54
N GLY A 33 2.91 -10.37 14.28
CA GLY A 33 3.52 -9.56 13.22
C GLY A 33 3.14 -10.04 11.83
N THR A 34 3.00 -11.35 11.63
CA THR A 34 2.49 -11.87 10.34
C THR A 34 1.02 -11.47 10.14
N ILE A 35 0.20 -11.54 11.19
CA ILE A 35 -1.21 -11.13 11.13
C ILE A 35 -1.32 -9.62 10.82
N LEU A 36 -0.53 -8.78 11.49
CA LEU A 36 -0.50 -7.32 11.26
C LEU A 36 -0.03 -6.98 9.84
N ALA A 37 0.97 -7.70 9.32
CA ALA A 37 1.45 -7.50 7.95
C ALA A 37 0.38 -7.88 6.92
N ILE A 38 -0.32 -9.01 7.10
CA ILE A 38 -1.44 -9.42 6.25
C ILE A 38 -2.59 -8.41 6.35
N PHE A 39 -2.94 -7.97 7.55
CA PHE A 39 -3.97 -6.96 7.77
C PHE A 39 -3.63 -5.66 7.04
N SER A 40 -2.38 -5.18 7.15
CA SER A 40 -1.90 -3.98 6.47
C SER A 40 -1.97 -4.13 4.94
N LEU A 41 -1.59 -5.30 4.41
CA LEU A 41 -1.73 -5.63 3.00
C LEU A 41 -3.18 -5.53 2.53
N CYS A 42 -4.11 -6.15 3.27
CA CYS A 42 -5.54 -6.11 2.93
C CYS A 42 -6.09 -4.67 2.95
N VAL A 43 -5.72 -3.87 3.95
CA VAL A 43 -6.13 -2.46 4.05
C VAL A 43 -5.58 -1.65 2.87
N ILE A 44 -4.32 -1.86 2.49
CA ILE A 44 -3.70 -1.16 1.35
C ILE A 44 -4.36 -1.56 0.03
N ILE A 45 -4.60 -2.86 -0.21
CA ILE A 45 -5.32 -3.32 -1.40
C ILE A 45 -6.70 -2.69 -1.47
N PHE A 46 -7.45 -2.73 -0.36
CA PHE A 46 -8.80 -2.18 -0.29
C PHE A 46 -8.80 -0.67 -0.57
N THR A 47 -8.01 0.10 0.18
CA THR A 47 -7.94 1.57 0.02
C THR A 47 -7.46 1.98 -1.38
N SER A 48 -6.43 1.32 -1.91
CA SER A 48 -5.89 1.60 -3.24
C SER A 48 -6.91 1.28 -4.33
N THR A 49 -7.59 0.13 -4.25
CA THR A 49 -8.62 -0.23 -5.24
C THR A 49 -9.81 0.74 -5.16
N SER A 50 -10.27 1.08 -3.97
CA SER A 50 -11.41 1.99 -3.78
C SER A 50 -11.12 3.41 -4.26
N LEU A 51 -9.90 3.92 -4.04
CA LEU A 51 -9.48 5.21 -4.57
C LEU A 51 -9.33 5.19 -6.08
N TYR A 52 -8.75 4.11 -6.64
CA TYR A 52 -8.58 3.97 -8.08
C TYR A 52 -9.91 3.97 -8.83
N LEU A 53 -10.90 3.27 -8.28
CA LEU A 53 -12.26 3.17 -8.81
C LEU A 53 -13.12 4.41 -8.51
N ASN A 54 -12.58 5.43 -7.84
CA ASN A 54 -13.31 6.63 -7.43
C ASN A 54 -14.62 6.31 -6.69
N LEU A 55 -14.57 5.37 -5.74
CA LEU A 55 -15.76 4.99 -4.96
C LEU A 55 -16.12 6.10 -3.97
N TRP A 56 -17.39 6.51 -3.96
CA TRP A 56 -17.92 7.65 -3.19
C TRP A 56 -17.54 7.65 -1.70
N TYR A 57 -17.43 6.48 -1.07
CA TYR A 57 -17.07 6.37 0.35
C TYR A 57 -15.59 6.67 0.64
N MET A 58 -14.75 6.83 -0.38
CA MET A 58 -13.36 7.27 -0.27
C MET A 58 -13.18 8.75 -0.63
N ASP A 59 -14.26 9.48 -0.85
CA ASP A 59 -14.20 10.90 -1.22
C ASP A 59 -13.49 11.76 -0.17
N TRP A 60 -13.74 11.48 1.11
CA TRP A 60 -13.08 12.13 2.24
C TRP A 60 -11.55 12.03 2.21
N PHE A 61 -10.98 11.04 1.51
CA PHE A 61 -9.55 10.80 1.47
C PHE A 61 -8.83 11.69 0.44
N TRP A 62 -9.48 12.00 -0.69
CA TRP A 62 -8.87 12.81 -1.75
C TRP A 62 -9.34 14.27 -1.77
N LEU A 63 -10.56 14.56 -1.27
CA LEU A 63 -11.10 15.92 -1.17
C LEU A 63 -10.17 16.94 -0.48
N PRO A 64 -9.42 16.61 0.59
CA PRO A 64 -8.49 17.56 1.23
C PRO A 64 -7.37 18.06 0.33
N PHE A 65 -7.09 17.36 -0.78
CA PHE A 65 -6.06 17.72 -1.76
C PHE A 65 -6.61 18.48 -2.97
N SER A 66 -7.92 18.74 -3.00
CA SER A 66 -8.54 19.64 -3.97
C SER A 66 -8.03 21.08 -3.75
N PRO A 67 -7.75 21.89 -4.79
CA PRO A 67 -8.02 21.65 -6.23
C PRO A 67 -6.85 21.00 -7.00
N VAL A 68 -5.73 20.68 -6.33
CA VAL A 68 -4.55 20.09 -6.99
C VAL A 68 -4.86 18.70 -7.54
N ILE A 69 -5.80 18.01 -6.90
CA ILE A 69 -6.20 16.64 -7.22
C ILE A 69 -7.69 16.62 -7.50
N THR A 70 -8.07 16.05 -8.64
CA THR A 70 -9.45 16.10 -9.15
C THR A 70 -10.27 14.84 -8.83
N SER A 71 -9.62 13.74 -8.47
CA SER A 71 -10.28 12.47 -8.11
C SER A 71 -9.37 11.55 -7.29
N GLY A 72 -9.92 10.49 -6.71
CA GLY A 72 -9.13 9.44 -6.04
C GLY A 72 -8.13 8.75 -6.98
N ARG A 73 -8.50 8.55 -8.26
CA ARG A 73 -7.61 8.03 -9.30
C ARG A 73 -6.43 8.98 -9.54
N ASP A 74 -6.71 10.27 -9.62
CA ASP A 74 -5.70 11.31 -9.82
C ASP A 74 -4.75 11.42 -8.63
N LEU A 75 -5.25 11.23 -7.40
CA LEU A 75 -4.44 11.13 -6.19
C LEU A 75 -3.42 10.00 -6.27
N MET A 76 -3.82 8.86 -6.83
CA MET A 76 -2.95 7.68 -6.92
C MET A 76 -1.89 7.77 -8.00
N ILE A 77 -2.21 8.42 -9.12
CA ILE A 77 -1.33 8.54 -10.28
C ILE A 77 -0.36 9.71 -10.09
N ASN A 78 -0.91 10.89 -9.82
CA ASN A 78 -0.15 12.13 -9.86
C ASN A 78 0.39 12.50 -8.49
N SER A 79 -0.39 12.26 -7.43
CA SER A 79 0.00 12.50 -6.03
C SER A 79 0.61 13.88 -5.72
N GLY A 80 0.47 14.84 -6.64
CA GLY A 80 1.11 16.16 -6.60
C GLY A 80 2.61 16.20 -6.95
N LEU A 81 3.26 15.06 -7.20
CA LEU A 81 4.70 14.97 -7.54
C LEU A 81 4.96 14.71 -9.03
N PHE A 82 4.01 14.07 -9.72
CA PHE A 82 4.09 13.80 -11.14
C PHE A 82 2.87 14.37 -11.86
N THR A 83 3.07 14.81 -13.11
CA THR A 83 2.02 15.30 -14.01
C THR A 83 1.87 14.33 -15.17
N PHE A 84 1.31 13.16 -14.91
CA PHE A 84 0.86 12.23 -15.94
C PHE A 84 -0.57 12.59 -16.37
N GLU A 85 -0.83 12.57 -17.68
CA GLU A 85 -2.20 12.62 -18.18
C GLU A 85 -2.97 11.42 -17.61
N SER A 86 -3.98 11.68 -16.77
CA SER A 86 -4.78 10.64 -16.11
C SER A 86 -6.05 10.26 -16.90
N VAL A 87 -6.35 11.00 -17.99
CA VAL A 87 -7.63 10.93 -18.71
C VAL A 87 -7.57 10.06 -19.97
N ASN A 88 -6.48 10.10 -20.74
CA ASN A 88 -6.41 9.42 -22.05
C ASN A 88 -5.13 8.60 -22.24
N THR A 89 -4.96 7.58 -21.40
CA THR A 89 -3.70 6.82 -21.27
C THR A 89 -3.65 5.56 -22.14
N ALA A 90 -4.62 5.36 -23.03
CA ALA A 90 -4.81 4.14 -23.80
C ALA A 90 -4.79 2.85 -22.94
N GLY A 91 -5.17 2.94 -21.65
CA GLY A 91 -5.17 1.81 -20.70
C GLY A 91 -3.80 1.47 -20.11
N LEU A 92 -2.74 2.21 -20.43
CA LEU A 92 -1.40 1.96 -19.88
C LEU A 92 -1.37 2.16 -18.36
N ILE A 93 -1.99 3.23 -17.87
CA ILE A 93 -2.05 3.51 -16.43
C ILE A 93 -2.91 2.46 -15.69
N ASP A 94 -4.02 2.02 -16.29
CA ASP A 94 -4.84 0.93 -15.75
C ASP A 94 -4.05 -0.38 -15.63
N THR A 95 -3.24 -0.67 -16.64
CA THR A 95 -2.38 -1.87 -16.67
C THR A 95 -1.29 -1.78 -15.60
N LEU A 96 -0.61 -0.64 -15.48
CA LEU A 96 0.42 -0.43 -14.45
C LEU A 96 -0.16 -0.47 -13.04
N ALA A 97 -1.33 0.15 -12.83
CA ALA A 97 -2.07 0.09 -11.56
C ALA A 97 -2.43 -1.36 -11.18
N ALA A 98 -2.98 -2.13 -12.13
CA ALA A 98 -3.32 -3.52 -11.91
C ALA A 98 -2.09 -4.38 -11.61
N MET A 99 -1.00 -4.23 -12.39
CA MET A 99 0.27 -4.91 -12.14
C MET A 99 0.81 -4.60 -10.74
N GLN A 100 0.73 -3.33 -10.32
CA GLN A 100 1.22 -2.91 -9.02
C GLN A 100 0.42 -3.52 -7.87
N ILE A 101 -0.92 -3.54 -7.97
CA ILE A 101 -1.79 -4.19 -6.97
C ILE A 101 -1.49 -5.70 -6.90
N ILE A 102 -1.31 -6.36 -8.03
CA ILE A 102 -0.93 -7.78 -8.10
C ILE A 102 0.41 -8.04 -7.41
N LEU A 103 1.34 -7.07 -7.45
CA LEU A 103 2.65 -7.16 -6.82
C LEU A 103 2.64 -6.81 -5.32
N TYR A 104 1.56 -6.25 -4.74
CA TYR A 104 1.52 -5.93 -3.31
C TYR A 104 1.84 -7.11 -2.37
N PRO A 105 1.31 -8.33 -2.59
CA PRO A 105 1.69 -9.49 -1.77
C PRO A 105 3.20 -9.81 -1.85
N LEU A 106 3.85 -9.57 -3.00
CA LEU A 106 5.28 -9.78 -3.17
C LEU A 106 6.09 -8.82 -2.31
N TRP A 107 5.73 -7.53 -2.27
CA TRP A 107 6.41 -6.54 -1.44
C TRP A 107 6.28 -6.84 0.06
N THR A 108 5.09 -7.26 0.50
CA THR A 108 4.87 -7.75 1.88
C THR A 108 5.74 -8.96 2.18
N TYR A 109 5.78 -9.95 1.28
CA TYR A 109 6.64 -11.13 1.43
C TYR A 109 8.12 -10.76 1.53
N LEU A 110 8.60 -9.83 0.71
CA LEU A 110 9.98 -9.33 0.77
C LEU A 110 10.29 -8.67 2.12
N GLY A 111 9.39 -7.82 2.63
CA GLY A 111 9.55 -7.20 3.95
C GLY A 111 9.66 -8.23 5.09
N LEU A 112 8.78 -9.24 5.08
CA LEU A 112 8.83 -10.37 6.03
C LEU A 112 10.13 -11.17 5.89
N ARG A 113 10.57 -11.44 4.66
CA ARG A 113 11.80 -12.22 4.38
C ARG A 113 13.06 -11.48 4.80
N ILE A 114 13.14 -10.18 4.54
CA ILE A 114 14.26 -9.32 4.98
C ILE A 114 14.37 -9.36 6.50
N TRP A 115 13.25 -9.22 7.21
CA TRP A 115 13.23 -9.30 8.67
C TRP A 115 13.74 -10.64 9.17
N ARG A 116 13.20 -11.76 8.66
CA ARG A 116 13.59 -13.13 9.06
C ARG A 116 15.06 -13.44 8.76
N THR A 117 15.60 -12.90 7.67
CA THR A 117 17.01 -13.11 7.30
C THR A 117 17.94 -12.32 8.21
N ARG A 118 17.57 -11.08 8.56
CA ARG A 118 18.41 -10.18 9.38
C ARG A 118 18.35 -10.49 10.87
N TYR A 119 17.22 -10.98 11.36
CA TYR A 119 17.02 -11.36 12.76
C TYR A 119 16.85 -12.87 12.92
N ARG A 120 17.65 -13.65 12.19
CA ARG A 120 17.81 -15.10 12.42
C ARG A 120 17.94 -15.33 13.93
N GLU A 121 16.87 -15.83 14.53
CA GLU A 121 16.96 -16.71 15.69
C GLU A 121 17.41 -18.09 15.22
#